data_AF-A0AA36BN50-F1
#
_entry.id   AF-A0AA36BN50-F1
#
_cell.length_a   1.000
_cell.length_b   1.000
_cell.length_c   1.000
_cell.angle_alpha   90.00
_cell.angle_beta   90.00
_cell.angle_gamma   90.00
#
_symmetry.space_group_name_H-M   'P 1'
#
loop_
_entity.id
_entity.type
_entity.pdbx_description
1 polymer ?
#
loop_
_entity_poly.entity_id
_entity_poly.type
_entity_poly.pdbx_seq_one_letter_code
_entity_poly.pdbx_strand_id
1 'polypeptide(L)'
;MSVVLTAFRNSKTAKAKKEQLKKKKTKDRKKSSSLLIEGDQYIPEQRSWVRLWTVNLDNIFYYIKYHYGTGSVNCNGDFLKTISGFSKEGPQTIFLIGSHEACIQTVTNGVNKYGCFHTLKVNGEIVPE
;
A
#
# COMPACT_ATOMS: atom_id res chain seq x y z
N MET A 1 15.99 -50.89 -58.20
CA MET A 1 15.46 -49.52 -57.99
C MET A 1 15.31 -49.30 -56.49
N SER A 2 15.72 -48.12 -56.02
CA SER A 2 15.55 -47.55 -54.67
C SER A 2 14.05 -47.58 -54.26
N VAL A 3 13.60 -47.64 -52.99
CA VAL A 3 13.95 -46.79 -51.85
C VAL A 3 13.64 -47.52 -50.52
N VAL A 4 14.63 -47.58 -49.63
CA VAL A 4 14.42 -47.75 -48.18
C VAL A 4 14.22 -46.36 -47.59
N LEU A 5 13.08 -46.09 -46.96
CA LEU A 5 12.96 -44.99 -45.99
C LEU A 5 12.15 -45.45 -44.78
N THR A 6 12.84 -46.19 -43.90
CA THR A 6 12.42 -46.40 -42.52
C THR A 6 12.31 -45.04 -41.84
N ALA A 7 11.11 -44.71 -41.35
CA ALA A 7 10.85 -43.49 -40.63
C ALA A 7 11.63 -43.46 -39.30
N PHE A 8 12.70 -42.68 -39.23
CA PHE A 8 13.30 -42.24 -37.97
C PHE A 8 12.92 -40.77 -37.76
N ARG A 9 11.89 -40.51 -36.93
CA ARG A 9 11.58 -39.15 -36.47
C ARG A 9 11.76 -39.01 -34.97
N ASN A 10 12.83 -38.28 -34.64
CA ASN A 10 12.96 -37.33 -33.54
C ASN A 10 13.01 -37.86 -32.10
N SER A 11 14.18 -38.39 -31.73
CA SER A 11 14.63 -38.56 -30.34
C SER A 11 14.92 -37.24 -29.59
N LYS A 12 14.84 -36.07 -30.26
CA LYS A 12 15.11 -34.75 -29.66
C LYS A 12 13.90 -34.13 -28.91
N THR A 13 12.67 -34.59 -29.15
CA THR A 13 11.46 -33.99 -28.55
C THR A 13 11.09 -34.58 -27.19
N ALA A 14 11.51 -35.82 -26.88
CA ALA A 14 11.18 -36.47 -25.62
C ALA A 14 11.99 -35.95 -24.42
N LYS A 15 13.27 -35.58 -24.62
CA LYS A 15 14.11 -34.97 -23.56
C LYS A 15 13.59 -33.58 -23.18
N ALA A 16 13.17 -32.78 -24.16
CA ALA A 16 12.59 -31.46 -23.92
C ALA A 16 11.32 -31.53 -23.05
N LYS A 17 10.41 -32.47 -23.30
CA LYS A 17 9.17 -32.60 -22.50
C LYS A 17 9.43 -33.00 -21.04
N LYS A 18 10.41 -33.86 -20.74
CA LYS A 18 10.75 -34.24 -19.36
C LYS A 18 11.40 -33.08 -18.57
N GLU A 19 12.20 -32.25 -19.24
CA GLU A 19 12.77 -31.06 -18.61
C GLU A 19 11.70 -29.99 -18.32
N GLN A 20 10.74 -29.83 -19.23
CA GLN A 20 9.59 -28.95 -19.02
C GLN A 20 8.69 -29.42 -17.88
N LEU A 21 8.50 -30.73 -17.71
CA LEU A 21 7.69 -31.27 -16.62
C LEU A 21 8.38 -31.13 -15.25
N LYS A 22 9.72 -31.28 -15.20
CA LYS A 22 10.51 -30.96 -14.00
C LYS A 22 10.43 -29.47 -13.68
N LYS A 23 10.61 -28.59 -14.67
CA LYS A 23 10.45 -27.13 -14.53
C LYS A 23 9.05 -26.76 -14.03
N LYS A 24 8.01 -27.45 -14.53
CA LYS A 24 6.62 -27.24 -14.09
C LYS A 24 6.38 -27.69 -12.66
N LYS A 25 6.85 -28.88 -12.25
CA LYS A 25 6.77 -29.32 -10.84
C LYS A 25 7.58 -28.45 -9.87
N THR A 26 8.75 -27.95 -10.25
CA THR A 26 9.49 -26.96 -9.44
C THR A 26 8.81 -25.60 -9.44
N LYS A 27 8.16 -25.20 -10.53
CA LYS A 27 7.39 -23.95 -10.62
C LYS A 27 6.14 -24.03 -9.76
N ASP A 28 5.45 -25.16 -9.74
CA ASP A 28 4.25 -25.36 -8.91
C ASP A 28 4.63 -25.49 -7.44
N ARG A 29 5.78 -26.12 -7.11
CA ARG A 29 6.33 -26.08 -5.75
C ARG A 29 6.78 -24.67 -5.32
N LYS A 30 7.31 -23.85 -6.25
CA LYS A 30 7.58 -22.41 -6.01
C LYS A 30 6.29 -21.57 -5.90
N LYS A 31 5.22 -21.93 -6.61
CA LYS A 31 3.94 -21.22 -6.61
C LYS A 31 3.11 -21.55 -5.37
N SER A 32 3.27 -22.74 -4.81
CA SER A 32 2.62 -23.12 -3.55
C SER A 32 3.36 -22.62 -2.30
N SER A 33 4.67 -22.32 -2.39
CA SER A 33 5.42 -21.71 -1.29
C SER A 33 5.38 -20.18 -1.29
N SER A 34 4.68 -19.55 -2.23
CA SER A 34 4.50 -18.09 -2.27
C SER A 34 3.10 -17.66 -1.75
N LEU A 35 2.46 -18.52 -0.96
CA LEU A 35 1.30 -18.17 -0.12
C LEU A 35 1.74 -18.01 1.33
N LEU A 36 2.84 -17.28 1.56
CA LEU A 36 3.16 -16.73 2.86
C LEU A 36 3.45 -15.25 2.71
N ILE A 37 2.79 -14.52 3.60
CA ILE A 37 2.97 -13.13 3.93
C ILE A 37 4.40 -13.00 4.46
N GLU A 38 5.32 -12.64 3.57
CA GLU A 38 6.69 -12.22 3.82
C GLU A 38 7.20 -11.54 2.54
N GLY A 39 7.51 -10.25 2.61
CA GLY A 39 8.42 -9.55 1.69
C GLY A 39 7.86 -8.93 0.39
N ASP A 40 7.83 -7.60 0.38
CA ASP A 40 8.12 -6.71 -0.77
C ASP A 40 7.45 -6.99 -2.12
N GLN A 41 6.16 -6.65 -2.20
CA GLN A 41 5.59 -6.23 -3.47
C GLN A 41 5.83 -4.72 -3.64
N TYR A 42 6.88 -4.37 -4.41
CA TYR A 42 7.02 -3.00 -4.93
C TYR A 42 5.91 -2.74 -5.94
N ILE A 43 4.79 -2.23 -5.42
CA ILE A 43 3.76 -1.55 -6.20
C ILE A 43 4.42 -0.26 -6.71
N PRO A 44 4.44 0.03 -8.02
CA PRO A 44 4.97 1.30 -8.52
C PRO A 44 4.28 2.41 -7.75
N GLU A 45 5.06 3.28 -7.11
CA GLU A 45 4.67 4.23 -6.08
C GLU A 45 3.42 5.02 -6.51
N GLN A 46 2.25 4.43 -6.25
CA GLN A 46 0.97 5.11 -6.23
C GLN A 46 1.15 6.06 -5.08
N ARG A 47 1.65 7.27 -5.37
CA ARG A 47 1.87 8.40 -4.46
C ARG A 47 0.92 8.24 -3.29
N SER A 48 1.43 7.67 -2.18
CA SER A 48 0.57 6.96 -1.23
C SER A 48 -0.57 7.88 -0.84
N TRP A 49 -1.83 7.43 -1.01
CA TRP A 49 -3.01 8.24 -0.69
C TRP A 49 -3.20 8.45 0.82
N VAL A 50 -2.09 8.52 1.52
CA VAL A 50 -1.95 8.34 2.94
C VAL A 50 -0.94 9.36 3.46
N ARG A 51 -1.25 9.96 4.61
CA ARG A 51 -0.31 10.72 5.42
C ARG A 51 -0.13 10.05 6.76
N LEU A 52 1.09 10.11 7.29
CA LEU A 52 1.48 9.45 8.53
C LEU A 52 1.96 10.49 9.52
N TRP A 53 1.59 10.34 10.78
CA TRP A 53 2.14 11.12 11.88
C TRP A 53 2.43 10.22 13.05
N THR A 54 3.49 10.54 13.79
CA THR A 54 3.76 9.96 15.10
C THR A 54 3.67 11.06 16.14
N VAL A 55 2.83 10.88 17.15
CA VAL A 55 2.63 11.88 18.21
C VAL A 55 2.82 11.21 19.56
N ASN A 56 3.50 11.89 20.48
CA ASN A 56 3.57 11.49 21.87
C ASN A 56 2.62 12.37 22.69
N LEU A 57 1.58 11.77 23.25
CA LEU A 57 0.57 12.43 24.07
C LEU A 57 0.46 11.66 25.38
N ASP A 58 0.61 12.35 26.51
CA ASP A 58 0.56 11.76 27.85
C ASP A 58 1.49 10.54 28.02
N ASN A 59 2.71 10.61 27.48
CA ASN A 59 3.71 9.54 27.45
C ASN A 59 3.29 8.28 26.66
N ILE A 60 2.26 8.38 25.81
CA ILE A 60 1.81 7.32 24.93
C ILE A 60 2.06 7.74 23.47
N PHE A 61 2.69 6.85 22.71
CA PHE A 61 2.90 7.07 21.28
C PHE A 61 1.67 6.64 20.48
N TYR A 62 1.22 7.53 19.60
CA TYR A 62 0.13 7.32 18.68
C TYR A 62 0.62 7.42 17.23
N TYR A 63 0.32 6.41 16.44
CA TYR A 63 0.62 6.35 15.01
C TYR A 63 -0.64 6.62 14.21
N ILE A 64 -0.72 7.81 13.64
CA ILE A 64 -1.88 8.28 12.91
C ILE A 64 -1.65 8.05 11.43
N LYS A 65 -2.64 7.46 10.77
CA LYS A 65 -2.65 7.21 9.34
C LYS A 65 -3.92 7.79 8.73
N TYR A 66 -3.77 8.80 7.90
CA TYR A 66 -4.88 9.47 7.23
C TYR A 66 -4.94 9.10 5.76
N HIS A 67 -6.06 8.55 5.31
CA HIS A 67 -6.32 8.24 3.92
C HIS A 67 -7.05 9.40 3.25
N TYR A 68 -6.33 10.31 2.58
CA TYR A 68 -6.95 11.52 2.02
C TYR A 68 -7.92 11.25 0.85
N GLY A 69 -7.82 10.08 0.20
CA GLY A 69 -8.79 9.67 -0.81
C GLY A 69 -10.18 9.32 -0.25
N THR A 70 -10.24 8.83 1.00
CA THR A 70 -11.50 8.45 1.67
C THR A 70 -11.87 9.37 2.84
N GLY A 71 -10.93 10.21 3.29
CA GLY A 71 -11.07 11.01 4.52
C GLY A 71 -10.95 10.19 5.81
N SER A 72 -10.60 8.90 5.72
CA SER A 72 -10.56 8.01 6.89
C SER A 72 -9.28 8.18 7.71
N VAL A 73 -9.41 8.17 9.03
CA VAL A 73 -8.28 8.24 9.96
C VAL A 73 -8.15 6.93 10.72
N ASN A 74 -6.94 6.40 10.82
CA ASN A 74 -6.59 5.30 11.70
C ASN A 74 -5.59 5.75 12.76
N CYS A 75 -5.66 5.14 13.94
CA CYS A 75 -4.72 5.33 15.02
C CYS A 75 -4.31 3.97 15.56
N ASN A 76 -3.00 3.67 15.57
CA ASN A 76 -2.46 2.39 16.06
C ASN A 76 -3.09 1.13 15.42
N GLY A 77 -3.66 1.25 14.22
CA GLY A 77 -4.31 0.17 13.50
C GLY A 77 -5.84 0.20 13.52
N ASP A 78 -6.46 1.02 14.38
CA ASP A 78 -7.91 1.11 14.51
C ASP A 78 -8.48 2.36 13.82
N PHE A 79 -9.61 2.21 13.14
CA PHE A 79 -10.31 3.33 12.52
C PHE A 79 -10.95 4.24 13.57
N LEU A 80 -10.67 5.53 13.49
CA LEU A 80 -11.26 6.53 14.36
C LEU A 80 -12.59 7.04 13.81
N LYS A 81 -13.48 7.43 14.72
CA LYS A 81 -14.68 8.19 14.37
C LYS A 81 -14.26 9.61 14.01
N THR A 82 -14.56 10.01 12.78
CA THR A 82 -14.23 11.33 12.25
C THR A 82 -15.48 12.16 11.99
N ILE A 83 -15.37 13.47 12.16
CA ILE A 83 -16.39 14.45 11.80
C ILE A 83 -15.79 15.39 10.75
N SER A 84 -16.56 15.70 9.71
CA SER A 84 -16.15 16.73 8.74
C SER A 84 -16.39 18.12 9.32
N GLY A 85 -15.40 18.99 9.22
CA GLY A 85 -15.45 20.39 9.61
C GLY A 85 -14.87 21.29 8.52
N PHE A 86 -14.99 22.60 8.72
CA PHE A 86 -14.40 23.61 7.85
C PHE A 86 -13.84 24.75 8.69
N SER A 87 -12.66 25.23 8.29
CA SER A 87 -12.01 26.41 8.88
C SER A 87 -11.79 27.47 7.81
N LYS A 88 -11.26 28.63 8.22
CA LYS A 88 -10.85 29.70 7.28
C LYS A 88 -9.80 29.23 6.27
N GLU A 89 -8.99 28.23 6.64
CA GLU A 89 -7.89 27.71 5.84
C GLU A 89 -8.30 26.53 4.95
N GLY A 90 -9.54 26.03 5.09
CA GLY A 90 -10.09 24.95 4.26
C GLY A 90 -10.80 23.84 5.04
N PRO A 91 -11.11 22.72 4.35
CA PRO A 91 -11.73 21.54 4.94
C PRO A 91 -10.89 20.95 6.09
N GLN A 92 -11.58 20.45 7.10
CA GLN A 92 -10.96 19.78 8.25
C GLN A 92 -11.64 18.44 8.55
N THR A 93 -10.85 17.47 9.01
CA THR A 93 -11.34 16.20 9.55
C THR A 93 -11.02 16.19 11.03
N ILE A 94 -12.05 16.24 11.88
CA ILE A 94 -11.94 16.34 13.34
C ILE A 94 -12.14 14.96 13.95
N PHE A 95 -11.32 14.59 14.93
CA PHE A 95 -11.37 13.31 15.63
C PHE A 95 -10.73 13.42 17.02
N LEU A 96 -10.81 12.34 17.81
CA LEU A 96 -10.20 12.25 19.13
C LEU A 96 -9.06 11.22 19.13
N ILE A 97 -7.97 11.53 19.82
CA ILE A 97 -6.87 10.60 20.12
C ILE A 97 -6.79 10.49 21.63
N GLY A 98 -7.30 9.38 22.19
CA GLY A 98 -7.49 9.27 23.63
C GLY A 98 -8.44 10.38 24.13
N SER A 99 -7.92 11.27 24.97
CA SER A 99 -8.62 12.45 25.50
C SER A 99 -8.34 13.77 24.75
N HIS A 100 -7.51 13.75 23.71
CA HIS A 100 -7.10 14.96 23.00
C HIS A 100 -7.91 15.17 21.73
N GLU A 101 -8.26 16.43 21.48
CA GLU A 101 -8.88 16.84 20.23
C GLU A 101 -7.82 16.97 19.15
N ALA A 102 -8.06 16.34 18.01
CA ALA A 102 -7.19 16.39 16.86
C ALA A 102 -7.97 16.74 15.61
N CYS A 103 -7.32 17.47 14.70
CA CYS A 103 -7.89 17.72 13.39
C CYS A 103 -6.82 17.65 12.31
N ILE A 104 -7.20 17.11 11.15
CA ILE A 104 -6.40 17.17 9.94
C ILE A 104 -6.99 18.23 9.05
N GLN A 105 -6.19 19.25 8.77
CA GLN A 105 -6.58 20.33 7.90
C GLN A 105 -6.04 20.12 6.51
N THR A 106 -6.90 20.29 5.52
CA THR A 106 -6.53 20.16 4.11
C THR A 106 -6.47 21.55 3.48
N VAL A 107 -5.28 21.91 2.98
CA VAL A 107 -5.05 23.18 2.28
C VAL A 107 -4.77 22.88 0.82
N THR A 108 -5.62 23.37 -0.07
CA THR A 108 -5.39 23.34 -1.52
C THR A 108 -4.67 24.62 -1.93
N ASN A 109 -3.42 24.51 -2.38
CA ASN A 109 -2.73 25.67 -2.91
C ASN A 109 -3.23 25.90 -4.36
N GLY A 110 -4.01 26.95 -4.58
CA GLY A 110 -4.59 27.27 -5.89
C GLY A 110 -3.57 27.58 -6.99
N VAL A 111 -2.28 27.77 -6.63
CA VAL A 111 -1.22 28.21 -7.55
C VAL A 111 -0.33 27.05 -8.02
N ASN A 112 -0.18 25.98 -7.24
CA ASN A 112 0.70 24.85 -7.59
C ASN A 112 -0.10 23.64 -8.08
N LYS A 113 0.30 23.10 -9.24
CA LYS A 113 -0.24 21.85 -9.83
C LYS A 113 0.01 20.58 -8.99
N TYR A 114 0.64 20.71 -7.83
CA TYR A 114 1.16 19.61 -7.02
C TYR A 114 0.53 19.55 -5.64
N GLY A 115 -0.75 19.17 -5.60
CA GLY A 115 -1.34 18.45 -4.47
C GLY A 115 -1.88 19.30 -3.32
N CYS A 116 -2.96 18.83 -2.72
CA CYS A 116 -3.41 19.29 -1.41
C CYS A 116 -2.37 18.94 -0.34
N PHE A 117 -2.19 19.86 0.60
CA PHE A 117 -1.38 19.65 1.80
C PHE A 117 -2.30 19.26 2.94
N HIS A 118 -1.85 18.32 3.77
CA HIS A 118 -2.56 17.89 4.95
C HIS A 118 -1.70 18.17 6.17
N THR A 119 -2.25 18.85 7.15
CA THR A 119 -1.56 19.23 8.39
C THR A 119 -2.34 18.68 9.55
N LEU A 120 -1.71 17.85 10.38
CA LEU A 120 -2.27 17.40 11.65
C LEU A 120 -2.10 18.49 12.71
N LYS A 121 -3.17 18.79 13.44
CA LYS A 121 -3.15 19.62 14.65
C LYS A 121 -3.70 18.81 15.81
N VAL A 122 -3.04 18.85 16.97
CA VAL A 122 -3.50 18.23 18.22
C VAL A 122 -3.56 19.29 19.31
N ASN A 123 -4.72 19.45 19.95
CA ASN A 123 -5.01 20.54 20.90
C ASN A 123 -4.69 21.95 20.34
N GLY A 124 -4.77 22.11 19.02
CA GLY A 124 -4.45 23.36 18.32
C GLY A 124 -2.99 23.49 17.86
N GLU A 125 -2.08 22.61 18.29
CA GLU A 125 -0.66 22.66 17.91
C GLU A 125 -0.37 21.81 16.67
N ILE A 126 0.47 22.31 15.77
CA ILE A 126 0.82 21.62 14.52
C ILE A 126 1.80 20.48 14.81
N VAL A 127 1.48 19.29 14.32
CA VAL A 127 2.34 18.11 14.39
C VAL A 127 3.08 17.95 13.06
N PRO A 128 4.43 17.88 13.07
CA PRO A 128 5.21 17.63 11.85
C PRO A 128 4.99 16.20 11.34
N GLU A 129 4.98 16.04 10.00
CA GLU A 129 4.93 14.74 9.31
C GLU A 129 6.22 13.94 9.50
#